data_AF-A0AAU8I6V1-F1
#
_entry.id   AF-A0AAU8I6V1-F1
#
_cell.length_a   1.000
_cell.length_b   1.000
_cell.length_c   1.000
_cell.angle_alpha   90.00
_cell.angle_beta   90.00
_cell.angle_gamma   90.00
#
_symmetry.space_group_name_H-M   'P 1'
#
loop_
_entity.id
_entity.type
_entity.pdbx_description
1 polymer ?
#
loop_
_entity_poly.entity_id
_entity_poly.type
_entity_poly.pdbx_seq_one_letter_code
_entity_poly.pdbx_strand_id
1 'polypeptide(L)'
;MDLSQLEFHDAVLLGVSLDPVERTVEIRLAYYPSSQSRERVLGILCFGGVARFNQIADLDALQQHAEPGNVSQFVTGEQPGVSHLYLVRGLIEIAATSVAFLDVPENSQKPALALDVV
;
A
#
# COMPACT_ATOMS: atom_id res chain seq x y z
N MET A 1 -8.95 2.69 -13.18
CA MET A 1 -8.72 1.24 -13.06
C MET A 1 -9.72 0.70 -12.05
N ASP A 2 -10.31 -0.46 -12.31
CA ASP A 2 -11.21 -1.11 -11.35
C ASP A 2 -10.36 -1.74 -10.23
N LEU A 3 -10.54 -1.28 -8.99
CA LEU A 3 -9.77 -1.77 -7.84
C LEU A 3 -10.06 -3.23 -7.51
N SER A 4 -11.22 -3.76 -7.93
CA SER A 4 -11.59 -5.15 -7.69
C SER A 4 -10.74 -6.16 -8.48
N GLN A 5 -10.01 -5.68 -9.49
CA GLN A 5 -9.12 -6.49 -10.34
C GLN A 5 -7.65 -6.44 -9.89
N LEU A 6 -7.31 -5.61 -8.89
CA LEU A 6 -5.95 -5.55 -8.36
C LEU A 6 -5.71 -6.66 -7.37
N GLU A 7 -4.81 -7.58 -7.73
CA GLU A 7 -4.33 -8.63 -6.85
C GLU A 7 -2.98 -8.22 -6.27
N PHE A 8 -2.96 -7.93 -4.96
CA PHE A 8 -1.74 -7.58 -4.24
C PHE A 8 -1.11 -8.78 -3.50
N HIS A 9 -1.46 -9.99 -3.92
CA HIS A 9 -0.77 -11.20 -3.46
C HIS A 9 0.72 -11.07 -3.82
N ASP A 10 1.60 -11.41 -2.88
CA ASP A 10 3.06 -11.26 -3.00
C ASP A 10 3.55 -9.81 -3.22
N ALA A 11 2.71 -8.80 -2.98
CA ALA A 11 3.15 -7.41 -3.00
C ALA A 11 4.01 -7.09 -1.76
N VAL A 12 4.79 -6.02 -1.86
CA VAL A 12 5.67 -5.54 -0.77
C VAL A 12 5.24 -4.14 -0.36
N LEU A 13 4.95 -3.96 0.92
CA LEU A 13 4.75 -2.65 1.54
C LEU A 13 6.08 -1.89 1.58
N LEU A 14 6.16 -0.76 0.86
CA LEU A 14 7.35 0.09 0.79
C LEU A 14 7.26 1.29 1.73
N GLY A 15 6.05 1.72 2.08
CA GLY A 15 5.86 2.79 3.04
C GLY A 15 4.44 3.31 3.06
N VAL A 16 4.13 4.04 4.13
CA VAL A 16 2.87 4.72 4.34
C VAL A 16 3.16 6.19 4.62
N SER A 17 2.41 7.08 3.98
CA SER A 17 2.39 8.51 4.26
C SER A 17 0.99 8.91 4.71
N LEU A 18 0.89 9.72 5.76
CA LEU A 18 -0.37 10.23 6.32
C LEU A 18 -0.29 11.75 6.41
N ASP A 19 -1.22 12.43 5.75
CA ASP A 19 -1.44 13.87 5.91
C ASP A 19 -2.72 14.10 6.72
N PRO A 20 -2.62 14.50 8.01
CA PRO A 20 -3.79 14.71 8.84
C PRO A 20 -4.54 16.02 8.53
N VAL A 21 -3.89 17.00 7.89
CA VAL A 21 -4.50 18.29 7.54
C VAL A 21 -5.39 18.11 6.31
N GLU A 22 -4.84 17.52 5.26
CA GLU A 22 -5.57 17.22 4.02
C GLU A 22 -6.45 15.96 4.14
N ARG A 23 -6.28 15.19 5.23
CA ARG A 23 -6.97 13.92 5.49
C ARG A 23 -6.75 12.91 4.34
N THR A 24 -5.49 12.72 3.96
CA THR A 24 -5.09 11.79 2.92
C THR A 24 -4.10 10.75 3.44
N VAL A 25 -4.12 9.57 2.82
CA VAL A 25 -3.14 8.51 3.07
C VAL A 25 -2.63 7.99 1.74
N GLU A 26 -1.33 7.78 1.65
CA GLU A 26 -0.69 7.11 0.52
C GLU A 26 -0.01 5.82 1.02
N ILE A 27 -0.35 4.69 0.41
CA ILE A 27 0.35 3.41 0.61
C ILE A 27 1.14 3.10 -0.64
N ARG A 28 2.47 3.05 -0.51
CA ARG A 28 3.38 2.67 -1.59
C ARG A 28 3.65 1.17 -1.55
N LEU A 29 3.50 0.53 -2.70
CA LEU A 29 3.60 -0.92 -2.87
C LEU A 29 4.49 -1.26 -4.06
N ALA A 30 5.28 -2.34 -3.95
CA ALA A 30 5.78 -3.04 -5.13
C ALA A 30 4.86 -4.25 -5.40
N TYR A 31 4.31 -4.38 -6.60
CA TYR A 31 3.32 -5.41 -6.94
C TYR A 31 3.53 -5.96 -8.35
N TYR A 32 2.98 -7.14 -8.63
CA TYR A 32 2.97 -7.70 -9.98
C TYR A 32 1.74 -7.18 -10.75
N PRO A 33 1.91 -6.47 -11.89
CA PRO A 33 0.79 -5.96 -12.68
C PRO A 33 -0.14 -7.04 -13.24
N SER A 34 0.38 -8.25 -13.39
CA SER A 34 -0.36 -9.42 -13.87
C SER A 34 0.28 -10.70 -13.31
N SER A 35 -0.45 -11.80 -13.33
CA SER A 35 0.07 -13.12 -12.95
C SER A 35 1.21 -13.64 -13.84
N GLN A 36 1.43 -13.02 -15.01
CA GLN A 36 2.52 -13.36 -15.93
C GLN A 36 3.76 -12.48 -15.73
N SER A 37 3.65 -11.41 -14.94
CA SER A 37 4.75 -10.49 -14.68
C SER A 37 5.84 -11.18 -13.87
N ARG A 38 7.10 -11.01 -14.29
CA ARG A 38 8.27 -11.58 -13.60
C ARG A 38 8.87 -10.63 -12.57
N GLU A 39 8.53 -9.35 -12.67
CA GLU A 39 9.08 -8.29 -11.86
C GLU A 39 7.94 -7.47 -11.24
N ARG A 40 8.20 -6.93 -10.06
CA ARG A 40 7.28 -6.02 -9.39
C ARG A 40 7.50 -4.60 -9.90
N VAL A 41 6.41 -3.85 -10.08
CA VAL A 41 6.45 -2.41 -10.36
C VAL A 41 5.92 -1.63 -9.17
N LEU A 42 6.15 -0.31 -9.16
CA LEU A 42 5.69 0.57 -8.09
C LEU A 42 4.22 0.98 -8.31
N GLY A 43 3.41 0.86 -7.28
CA GLY A 43 2.04 1.36 -7.24
C GLY A 43 1.77 2.16 -5.97
N ILE A 44 0.79 3.05 -6.03
CA ILE A 44 0.34 3.85 -4.89
C ILE A 44 -1.16 3.74 -4.75
N LEU A 45 -1.62 3.31 -3.57
CA LEU A 45 -3.01 3.48 -3.16
C LEU A 45 -3.16 4.85 -2.50
N CYS A 46 -4.00 5.69 -3.07
CA CYS A 46 -4.28 7.05 -2.59
C CYS A 46 -5.68 7.08 -1.98
N PHE A 47 -5.77 7.44 -0.70
CA PHE A 47 -7.02 7.56 0.04
C PHE A 47 -7.32 9.03 0.31
N GLY A 48 -8.58 9.43 0.06
CA GLY A 48 -9.08 10.78 0.30
C GLY A 48 -10.20 10.81 1.34
N GLY A 49 -10.29 11.91 2.09
CA GLY A 49 -11.31 12.08 3.12
C GLY A 49 -11.17 11.06 4.26
N VAL A 50 -9.94 10.70 4.60
CA VAL A 50 -9.63 9.71 5.64
C VAL A 50 -10.22 10.19 6.98
N ALA A 51 -11.00 9.32 7.60
CA ALA A 51 -11.62 9.56 8.90
C ALA A 51 -10.93 8.75 10.00
N ARG A 52 -10.35 7.59 9.65
CA ARG A 52 -9.64 6.70 10.57
C ARG A 52 -8.54 5.95 9.82
N PHE A 53 -7.37 5.89 10.44
CA PHE A 53 -6.24 5.10 9.98
C PHE A 53 -5.72 4.29 11.17
N ASN A 54 -5.63 2.97 11.01
CA ASN A 54 -5.04 2.06 11.99
C ASN A 54 -3.98 1.20 11.31
N GLN A 55 -2.84 1.02 11.97
CA GLN A 55 -1.78 0.13 11.50
C GLN A 55 -1.26 -0.72 12.66
N ILE A 56 -1.22 -2.03 12.44
CA ILE A 56 -0.52 -3.00 13.27
C ILE A 56 0.47 -3.70 12.34
N ALA A 57 1.76 -3.56 12.61
CA ALA A 57 2.81 -4.12 11.74
C ALA A 57 3.92 -4.75 12.58
N ASP A 58 4.30 -5.97 12.20
CA ASP A 58 5.47 -6.69 12.70
C ASP A 58 6.63 -6.42 11.72
N LEU A 59 7.45 -5.40 12.02
CA LEU A 59 8.48 -4.93 11.08
C LEU A 59 9.54 -5.99 10.79
N ASP A 60 9.87 -6.84 11.77
CA ASP A 60 10.80 -7.96 11.60
C ASP A 60 10.23 -8.95 10.58
N ALA A 61 8.94 -9.31 10.72
CA ALA A 61 8.28 -10.19 9.77
C ALA A 61 8.18 -9.55 8.37
N LEU A 62 7.86 -8.25 8.28
CA LEU A 62 7.80 -7.54 6.99
C LEU A 62 9.15 -7.53 6.28
N GLN A 63 10.25 -7.33 7.02
CA GLN A 63 11.60 -7.35 6.47
C GLN A 63 12.00 -8.75 6.01
N GLN A 64 11.71 -9.79 6.82
CA GLN A 64 11.98 -11.19 6.46
C GLN A 64 11.20 -11.65 5.21
N HIS A 65 10.08 -10.99 4.91
CA HIS A 65 9.22 -11.29 3.76
C HIS A 65 9.33 -10.24 2.64
N ALA A 66 10.37 -9.39 2.64
CA ALA A 66 10.54 -8.36 1.60
C ALA A 66 10.77 -8.95 0.19
N GLU A 67 11.41 -10.13 0.10
CA GLU A 67 11.60 -10.84 -1.17
C GLU A 67 10.35 -11.61 -1.63
N PRO A 68 9.78 -12.54 -0.83
CA PRO A 68 8.59 -13.29 -1.25
C PRO A 68 7.35 -12.41 -1.37
N GLY A 69 7.28 -11.28 -0.67
CA GLY A 69 6.09 -10.45 -0.56
C GLY A 69 5.55 -10.47 0.87
N ASN A 70 5.15 -9.31 1.38
CA ASN A 70 4.69 -9.14 2.76
C ASN A 70 3.24 -8.63 2.85
N VAL A 71 2.55 -8.56 1.72
CA VAL A 71 1.11 -8.30 1.61
C VAL A 71 0.41 -9.58 1.18
N SER A 72 -0.63 -9.97 1.91
CA SER A 72 -1.43 -11.15 1.60
C SER A 72 -2.64 -10.80 0.75
N GLN A 73 -3.33 -9.70 1.07
CA GLN A 73 -4.56 -9.33 0.39
C GLN A 73 -4.90 -7.85 0.63
N PHE A 74 -5.53 -7.23 -0.36
CA PHE A 74 -6.23 -5.97 -0.21
C PHE A 74 -7.73 -6.19 -0.41
N VAL A 75 -8.54 -5.64 0.49
CA VAL A 75 -9.99 -5.65 0.40
C VAL A 75 -10.48 -4.21 0.49
N THR A 76 -11.29 -3.78 -0.47
CA THR A 76 -11.97 -2.49 -0.40
C THR A 76 -13.44 -2.72 -0.03
N GLY A 77 -13.93 -2.00 0.97
CA GLY A 77 -15.38 -1.87 1.19
C GLY A 77 -16.04 -1.04 0.08
N GLU A 78 -17.37 -1.13 -0.01
CA GLU A 78 -18.17 -0.22 -0.85
C GLU A 78 -17.94 1.22 -0.39
N GLN A 79 -17.67 2.15 -1.32
CA GLN A 79 -17.36 3.53 -0.98
C GLN A 79 -18.64 4.35 -0.70
N PRO A 80 -18.70 5.15 0.38
CA PRO A 80 -17.68 5.34 1.41
C PRO A 80 -17.59 4.14 2.35
N GLY A 81 -16.37 3.68 2.65
CA GLY A 81 -16.17 2.40 3.30
C GLY A 81 -14.83 2.25 4.01
N VAL A 82 -14.59 1.04 4.51
CA VAL A 82 -13.35 0.65 5.16
C VAL A 82 -12.58 -0.27 4.21
N SER A 83 -11.32 0.07 3.95
CA SER A 83 -10.39 -0.80 3.24
C SER A 83 -9.43 -1.46 4.22
N HIS A 84 -9.06 -2.70 3.93
CA HIS A 84 -8.15 -3.53 4.70
C HIS A 84 -7.00 -4.00 3.81
N LEU A 85 -5.77 -3.73 4.22
CA LEU A 85 -4.57 -4.31 3.62
C LEU A 85 -3.94 -5.27 4.63
N TYR A 86 -4.09 -6.56 4.38
CA TYR A 86 -3.57 -7.62 5.23
C TYR A 86 -2.08 -7.81 4.95
N LEU A 87 -1.29 -7.70 6.00
CA LEU A 87 0.15 -7.86 5.96
C LEU A 87 0.54 -9.19 6.58
N VAL A 88 1.74 -9.68 6.31
CA VAL A 88 2.34 -10.75 7.11
C VAL A 88 2.36 -10.30 8.57
N ARG A 89 1.57 -10.98 9.41
CA ARG A 89 1.44 -10.70 10.85
C ARG A 89 1.01 -9.25 11.15
N GLY A 90 0.18 -8.66 10.30
CA GLY A 90 -0.27 -7.28 10.48
C GLY A 90 -1.49 -6.91 9.65
N LEU A 91 -1.91 -5.64 9.79
CA LEU A 91 -3.07 -5.05 9.14
C LEU A 91 -2.89 -3.54 9.02
N ILE A 92 -3.24 -2.99 7.87
CA ILE A 92 -3.58 -1.57 7.72
C ILE A 92 -5.08 -1.48 7.44
N GLU A 93 -5.79 -0.69 8.24
CA GLU A 93 -7.22 -0.44 8.10
C GLU A 93 -7.46 1.06 7.91
N ILE A 94 -8.22 1.42 6.87
CA ILE A 94 -8.47 2.81 6.49
C ILE A 94 -9.95 3.02 6.25
N ALA A 95 -10.57 3.94 6.98
CA ALA A 95 -11.91 4.43 6.66
C ALA A 95 -11.79 5.74 5.88
N ALA A 96 -12.28 5.74 4.63
CA ALA A 96 -12.11 6.86 3.70
C ALA A 96 -13.35 7.05 2.82
N THR A 97 -13.49 8.24 2.24
CA THR A 97 -14.57 8.53 1.29
C THR A 97 -14.24 8.06 -0.12
N SER A 98 -12.95 7.97 -0.45
CA SER A 98 -12.47 7.52 -1.75
C SER A 98 -11.13 6.79 -1.62
N VAL A 99 -10.92 5.85 -2.53
CA VAL A 99 -9.61 5.27 -2.81
C VAL A 99 -9.40 5.19 -4.32
N ALA A 100 -8.19 5.51 -4.75
CA ALA A 100 -7.71 5.38 -6.11
C ALA A 100 -6.37 4.65 -6.14
N PHE A 101 -6.04 4.04 -7.27
CA PHE A 101 -4.75 3.41 -7.50
C PHE A 101 -4.01 4.11 -8.64
N LEU A 102 -2.76 4.45 -8.40
CA LEU A 102 -1.84 5.04 -9.36
C LEU A 102 -0.72 4.04 -9.64
N ASP A 103 -0.61 3.62 -10.90
CA ASP A 103 0.57 2.93 -11.40
C ASP A 103 1.69 3.96 -11.58
N VAL A 104 2.86 3.71 -10.99
CA VAL A 104 4.01 4.61 -11.11
C VAL A 104 4.99 3.99 -12.11
N PRO A 105 5.06 4.52 -13.34
CA PRO A 105 6.02 4.04 -14.32
C PRO A 105 7.45 4.22 -13.80
N GLU A 106 8.32 3.24 -14.11
CA GLU A 106 9.70 3.11 -13.62
C GLU A 106 10.52 4.41 -13.62
N ASN A 107 10.27 5.30 -14.59
CA ASN A 107 11.01 6.56 -14.76
C ASN A 107 10.75 7.64 -13.69
N SER A 108 9.87 7.41 -12.72
CA SER A 108 9.54 8.41 -11.66
C SER A 108 10.11 8.07 -10.28
N GLN A 109 10.92 7.01 -10.16
CA GLN A 109 11.51 6.55 -8.91
C GLN A 109 12.64 7.48 -8.46
N LYS A 110 12.32 8.55 -7.72
CA LYS A 110 13.31 9.29 -6.93
C LYS A 110 13.22 8.79 -5.48
N PRO A 111 14.28 8.21 -4.89
CA PRO A 111 14.24 7.84 -3.49
C PRO A 111 14.13 9.11 -2.64
N ALA A 112 13.19 9.12 -1.70
CA ALA A 112 13.22 10.08 -0.61
C ALA A 112 14.50 9.82 0.18
N LEU A 113 15.33 10.85 0.33
CA LEU A 113 16.58 10.84 1.09
C LEU A 113 16.37 10.16 2.44
N ALA A 114 17.20 9.16 2.74
CA ALA A 114 17.32 8.61 4.08
C ALA A 114 17.68 9.76 5.03
N LEU A 115 16.86 9.97 6.05
CA LEU A 115 17.23 10.79 7.20
C LEU A 115 18.19 9.94 8.03
N ASP A 116 19.47 10.33 8.04
CA ASP A 116 20.44 9.83 9.02
C ASP A 116 19.96 10.23 10.41
N VAL A 117 19.41 9.27 11.15
CA VAL A 117 19.13 9.43 12.58
C VAL A 117 20.44 9.12 13.31
N VAL A 118 21.05 10.17 13.85
CA VAL A 118 22.24 10.15 14.72
C VAL A 118 21.91 9.53 16.08
#